data_AF-A0AAD8ZY72-F1
#
_entry.id   AF-A0AAD8ZY72-F1
#
_cell.length_a   1.000
_cell.length_b   1.000
_cell.length_c   1.000
_cell.angle_alpha   90.00
_cell.angle_beta   90.00
_cell.angle_gamma   90.00
#
_symmetry.space_group_name_H-M   'P 1'
#
loop_
_entity.id
_entity.type
_entity.pdbx_description
1 polymer ?
#
loop_
_entity_poly.entity_id
_entity_poly.type
_entity_poly.pdbx_seq_one_letter_code
_entity_poly.pdbx_strand_id
1 'polypeptide(L)'
;MSGRVQKSDSRETRRIQIQRNRKALGALVDHRGYDAMPCSPCFQHNRVCKMDLANSKRCGECVKRGFSNCDGGDVANALNRCFTEQKKIEREEEEAEEALEVLQTQLAAALGRLSRLRRHKRFLKERGADLIRRGMQSVDEWEAEERALEAQESRVMEDLSLWGAQNESDWPSLGTGFVDLGIPPNVGSSGAS
;
A
#
# COMPACT_ATOMS: atom_id res chain seq x y z
N MET A 1 -48.87 12.97 34.17
CA MET A 1 -47.94 12.86 35.32
C MET A 1 -46.87 11.85 34.98
N SER A 2 -45.58 12.24 35.05
CA SER A 2 -44.46 11.43 35.59
C SER A 2 -43.09 11.95 35.12
N GLY A 3 -42.42 12.65 36.02
CA GLY A 3 -41.06 12.32 36.47
C GLY A 3 -39.89 12.58 35.52
N ARG A 4 -39.53 13.85 35.27
CA ARG A 4 -38.18 14.21 34.78
C ARG A 4 -37.18 14.06 35.93
N VAL A 5 -36.34 13.04 35.87
CA VAL A 5 -35.40 12.64 36.93
C VAL A 5 -34.32 13.70 37.19
N GLN A 6 -34.23 14.18 38.45
CA GLN A 6 -33.21 15.07 39.01
C GLN A 6 -31.82 14.40 39.16
N LYS A 7 -31.25 13.87 38.07
CA LYS A 7 -29.97 13.15 38.09
C LYS A 7 -28.73 14.07 38.15
N SER A 8 -28.85 15.35 37.82
CA SER A 8 -27.74 16.32 37.84
C SER A 8 -27.36 16.73 39.26
N ASP A 9 -28.35 17.11 40.07
CA ASP A 9 -28.14 17.68 41.40
C ASP A 9 -27.56 16.65 42.37
N SER A 10 -27.92 15.37 42.23
CA SER A 10 -27.37 14.27 43.04
C SER A 10 -25.90 13.98 42.73
N ARG A 11 -25.44 14.21 41.50
CA ARG A 11 -24.02 14.02 41.13
C ARG A 11 -23.17 15.18 41.61
N GLU A 12 -23.69 16.40 41.53
CA GLU A 12 -23.01 17.61 41.98
C GLU A 12 -22.84 17.63 43.51
N THR A 13 -23.92 17.37 44.25
CA THR A 13 -23.87 17.21 45.71
C THR A 13 -22.88 16.13 46.14
N ARG A 14 -22.85 14.98 45.44
CA ARG A 14 -21.86 13.92 45.68
C ARG A 14 -20.42 14.38 45.42
N ARG A 15 -20.16 15.13 44.34
CA ARG A 15 -18.81 15.68 44.05
C ARG A 15 -18.34 16.65 45.13
N ILE A 16 -19.22 17.55 45.56
CA ILE A 16 -18.94 18.50 46.65
C ILE A 16 -18.61 17.75 47.94
N GLN A 17 -19.39 16.72 48.28
CA GLN A 17 -19.15 15.88 49.44
C GLN A 17 -17.80 15.16 49.37
N ILE A 18 -17.47 14.55 48.22
CA ILE A 18 -16.17 13.89 48.01
C ILE A 18 -15.02 14.89 48.17
N GLN A 19 -15.15 16.09 47.64
CA GLN A 19 -14.11 17.12 47.76
C GLN A 19 -13.92 17.58 49.20
N ARG A 20 -15.02 17.77 49.96
CA ARG A 20 -14.95 18.06 51.40
C ARG A 20 -14.26 16.94 52.17
N ASN A 21 -14.65 15.69 51.92
CA ASN A 21 -14.04 14.52 52.57
C ASN A 21 -12.54 14.42 52.24
N ARG A 22 -12.13 14.65 50.99
CA ARG A 22 -10.71 14.66 50.58
C ARG A 22 -9.91 15.74 51.30
N LYS A 23 -10.44 16.95 51.44
CA LYS A 23 -9.79 18.03 52.18
C LYS A 23 -9.60 17.67 53.65
N ALA A 24 -10.63 17.14 54.30
CA ALA A 24 -10.58 16.74 55.70
C ALA A 24 -9.60 15.58 55.94
N LEU A 25 -9.65 14.53 55.11
CA LEU A 25 -8.74 13.39 55.21
C LEU A 25 -7.29 13.79 54.94
N GLY A 26 -7.06 14.64 53.94
CA GLY A 26 -5.71 15.13 53.64
C GLY A 26 -5.14 15.99 54.77
N ALA A 27 -5.96 16.83 55.41
CA ALA A 27 -5.53 17.60 56.58
C ALA A 27 -5.19 16.70 57.79
N LEU A 28 -5.92 15.59 57.97
CA LEU A 28 -5.60 14.61 59.01
C LEU A 28 -4.23 13.95 58.76
N VAL A 29 -3.93 13.60 57.50
CA VAL A 29 -2.62 13.08 57.11
C VAL A 29 -1.52 14.11 57.34
N ASP A 30 -1.76 15.41 57.08
CA ASP A 30 -0.74 16.44 57.32
C ASP A 30 -0.45 16.68 58.81
N HIS A 31 -1.45 16.46 59.66
CA HIS A 31 -1.31 16.62 61.12
C HIS A 31 -0.62 15.41 61.77
N ARG A 32 -0.95 14.20 61.33
CA ARG A 32 -0.44 12.95 61.94
C ARG A 32 0.79 12.39 61.23
N GLY A 33 0.92 12.69 59.94
CA GLY A 33 1.97 12.16 59.10
C GLY A 33 3.31 12.86 59.31
N TYR A 34 4.36 12.23 58.78
CA TYR A 34 5.72 12.74 58.79
C TYR A 34 6.11 13.29 57.42
N ASP A 35 7.13 14.14 57.39
CA ASP A 35 7.72 14.64 56.15
C ASP A 35 8.47 13.51 55.45
N ALA A 36 7.97 13.10 54.29
CA ALA A 36 8.57 12.08 53.45
C ALA A 36 9.22 12.71 52.22
N MET A 37 10.08 11.93 51.56
CA MET A 37 10.55 12.29 50.22
C MET A 37 9.35 12.59 49.30
N PRO A 38 9.44 13.63 48.45
CA PRO A 38 8.31 14.04 47.63
C PRO A 38 7.95 12.96 46.61
N CYS A 39 6.68 12.56 46.62
CA CYS A 39 6.12 11.73 45.55
C CYS A 39 6.13 12.50 44.22
N SER A 40 6.06 11.80 43.09
CA SER A 40 6.14 12.39 41.74
C SER A 40 5.21 13.62 41.57
N PRO A 41 3.91 13.59 41.96
CA PRO A 41 3.07 14.78 41.89
C PRO A 41 3.51 15.93 42.80
N CYS A 42 3.96 15.64 44.03
CA CYS A 42 4.43 16.66 44.96
C CYS A 42 5.75 17.28 44.49
N PHE A 43 6.64 16.48 43.91
CA PHE A 43 7.91 16.93 43.33
C PHE A 43 7.65 17.87 42.15
N GLN A 44 6.79 17.48 41.21
CA GLN A 44 6.43 18.30 40.04
C GLN A 44 5.81 19.67 40.42
N HIS A 45 5.14 19.74 41.57
CA HIS A 45 4.43 20.94 41.99
C HIS A 45 5.11 21.67 43.17
N ASN A 46 6.35 21.29 43.53
CA ASN A 46 7.12 21.85 44.64
C ASN A 46 6.35 21.90 45.96
N ARG A 47 5.83 20.75 46.42
CA ARG A 47 5.06 20.67 47.67
C ARG A 47 5.68 19.71 48.67
N VAL A 48 5.49 20.05 49.94
CA VAL A 48 5.87 19.18 51.06
C VAL A 48 4.97 17.95 51.05
N CYS A 49 5.60 16.78 51.00
CA CYS A 49 4.92 15.50 50.97
C CYS A 49 4.83 14.93 52.37
N LYS A 50 3.67 15.05 53.01
CA LYS A 50 3.40 14.43 54.31
C LYS A 50 2.65 13.14 54.17
N MET A 51 3.09 12.12 54.89
CA MET A 51 2.52 10.79 54.77
C MET A 51 2.30 10.09 56.10
N ASP A 52 1.25 9.28 56.13
CA ASP A 52 0.92 8.37 57.22
C ASP A 52 0.79 6.96 56.62
N LEU A 53 1.90 6.21 56.58
CA LEU A 53 1.96 4.89 55.93
C LEU A 53 1.07 3.85 56.61
N ALA A 54 0.74 4.04 57.89
CA ALA A 54 -0.12 3.11 58.61
C ALA A 54 -1.57 3.18 58.10
N ASN A 55 -2.05 4.38 57.76
CA ASN A 55 -3.46 4.62 57.45
C ASN A 55 -3.73 5.03 55.99
N SER A 56 -2.70 5.41 55.23
CA SER A 56 -2.86 5.89 53.85
C SER A 56 -1.70 5.49 52.95
N LYS A 57 -2.04 4.98 51.77
CA LYS A 57 -1.09 4.77 50.67
C LYS A 57 -0.72 6.06 49.92
N ARG A 58 -1.36 7.18 50.26
CA ARG A 58 -1.20 8.48 49.58
C ARG A 58 -0.82 9.58 50.56
N CYS A 59 0.03 10.50 50.14
CA CYS A 59 0.35 11.68 50.91
C CYS A 59 -0.85 12.62 51.05
N GLY A 60 -0.82 13.49 52.07
CA GLY A 60 -1.93 14.41 52.38
C GLY A 60 -2.32 15.28 51.18
N GLU A 61 -1.33 15.82 50.46
CA GLU A 61 -1.56 16.67 49.30
C GLU A 61 -2.20 15.91 48.12
N CYS A 62 -1.75 14.68 47.85
CA CYS A 62 -2.38 13.81 46.86
C CYS A 62 -3.83 13.47 47.22
N VAL A 63 -4.12 13.24 48.50
CA VAL A 63 -5.50 13.00 48.98
C VAL A 63 -6.38 14.23 48.75
N LYS A 64 -5.93 15.43 49.15
CA LYS A 64 -6.70 16.68 49.00
C LYS A 64 -7.07 16.96 47.55
N ARG A 65 -6.13 16.74 46.63
CA ARG A 65 -6.31 17.04 45.20
C ARG A 65 -6.91 15.89 44.42
N GLY A 66 -6.97 14.70 45.02
CA GLY A 66 -7.56 13.53 44.39
C GLY A 66 -6.64 12.84 43.39
N PHE A 67 -5.32 13.03 43.50
CA PHE A 67 -4.37 12.22 42.76
C PHE A 67 -4.46 10.76 43.22
N SER A 68 -4.54 9.85 42.26
CA SER A 68 -4.62 8.40 42.50
C SER A 68 -3.25 7.72 42.47
N ASN A 69 -2.28 8.30 41.76
CA ASN A 69 -0.96 7.75 41.47
C ASN A 69 0.14 8.25 42.43
N CYS A 70 -0.16 8.38 43.72
CA CYS A 70 0.88 8.73 44.70
C CYS A 70 1.85 7.54 44.87
N ASP A 71 3.10 7.75 44.51
CA ASP A 71 4.22 6.80 44.57
C ASP A 71 5.08 6.97 45.84
N GLY A 72 4.80 7.98 46.66
CA GLY A 72 5.59 8.25 47.88
C GLY A 72 5.60 7.08 48.88
N GLY A 73 4.54 6.29 48.97
CA GLY A 73 4.41 5.22 49.98
C GLY A 73 5.12 3.93 49.65
N ASP A 74 5.49 3.71 48.39
CA ASP A 74 6.16 2.49 47.95
C ASP A 74 6.92 2.78 46.65
N VAL A 75 8.02 3.53 46.81
CA VAL A 75 8.89 3.94 45.71
C VAL A 75 9.51 2.70 45.02
N ALA A 76 9.87 1.67 45.78
CA ALA A 76 10.44 0.44 45.23
C ALA A 76 9.48 -0.26 44.26
N ASN A 77 8.20 -0.36 44.60
CA ASN A 77 7.19 -0.94 43.72
C ASN A 77 6.85 -0.03 42.53
N ALA A 78 6.88 1.30 42.71
CA ALA A 78 6.77 2.24 41.59
C ALA A 78 7.93 2.05 40.59
N LEU A 79 9.17 1.96 41.08
CA LEU A 79 10.35 1.71 40.26
C LEU A 79 10.30 0.34 39.58
N ASN A 80 9.91 -0.72 40.29
CA ASN A 80 9.76 -2.05 39.70
C ASN A 80 8.74 -2.05 38.56
N ARG A 81 7.60 -1.36 38.71
CA ARG A 81 6.62 -1.19 37.64
C ARG A 81 7.22 -0.46 36.43
N CYS A 82 7.99 0.60 36.67
CA CYS A 82 8.70 1.30 35.60
C CYS A 82 9.69 0.37 34.87
N PHE A 83 10.50 -0.40 35.60
CA PHE A 83 11.44 -1.35 34.99
C PHE A 83 10.76 -2.45 34.19
N THR A 84 9.64 -3.00 34.68
CA THR A 84 8.91 -4.04 33.95
C THR A 84 8.27 -3.50 32.68
N GLU A 85 7.70 -2.30 32.72
CA GLU A 85 7.14 -1.66 31.54
C GLU A 85 8.23 -1.26 30.55
N GLN A 86 9.37 -0.76 31.03
CA GLN A 86 10.52 -0.44 30.19
C GLN A 86 11.00 -1.68 29.42
N LYS A 87 11.23 -2.80 30.09
CA LYS A 87 11.63 -4.06 29.43
C LYS A 87 10.60 -4.58 28.42
N LYS A 88 9.32 -4.32 28.69
CA LYS A 88 8.25 -4.69 27.76
C LYS A 88 8.31 -3.83 26.51
N ILE A 89 8.46 -2.51 26.67
CA ILE A 89 8.60 -1.57 25.57
C ILE A 89 9.86 -1.86 24.75
N GLU A 90 11.00 -2.11 25.39
CA GLU A 90 12.27 -2.45 24.71
C GLU A 90 12.11 -3.68 23.79
N ARG A 91 11.38 -4.70 24.24
CA ARG A 91 11.09 -5.88 23.40
C ARG A 91 10.09 -5.57 22.28
N GLU A 92 9.06 -4.78 22.54
CA GLU A 92 8.11 -4.35 21.51
C GLU A 92 8.80 -3.48 20.44
N GLU A 93 9.81 -2.70 20.84
CA GLU A 93 10.66 -1.90 19.95
C GLU A 93 11.52 -2.82 19.08
N GLU A 94 12.24 -3.78 19.67
CA GLU A 94 13.05 -4.77 18.93
C GLU A 94 12.21 -5.57 17.92
N GLU A 95 11.04 -6.08 18.32
CA GLU A 95 10.12 -6.78 17.43
C GLU A 95 9.63 -5.89 16.27
N ALA A 96 9.38 -4.60 16.53
CA ALA A 96 8.98 -3.65 15.51
C ALA A 96 10.12 -3.30 14.55
N GLU A 97 11.35 -3.22 15.05
CA GLU A 97 12.56 -3.01 14.24
C GLU A 97 12.81 -4.18 13.29
N GLU A 98 12.76 -5.42 13.78
CA GLU A 98 12.89 -6.63 12.96
C GLU A 98 11.82 -6.68 11.85
N ALA A 99 10.56 -6.38 12.19
CA ALA A 99 9.48 -6.33 11.21
C ALA A 99 9.71 -5.26 10.13
N LEU A 100 10.29 -4.12 10.52
CA LEU A 100 10.62 -3.02 9.62
C LEU A 100 11.74 -3.43 8.65
N GLU A 101 12.77 -4.13 9.11
CA GLU A 101 13.83 -4.66 8.25
C GLU A 101 13.27 -5.61 7.19
N VAL A 102 12.39 -6.55 7.59
CA VAL A 102 11.73 -7.46 6.66
C VAL A 102 10.94 -6.69 5.59
N LEU A 103 10.15 -5.69 6.00
CA LEU A 103 9.38 -4.86 5.05
C LEU A 103 10.28 -4.07 4.10
N GLN A 104 11.44 -3.58 4.55
CA GLN A 104 12.39 -2.90 3.68
C GLN A 104 12.95 -3.82 2.59
N THR A 105 13.28 -5.07 2.92
CA THR A 105 13.76 -6.04 1.92
C THR A 105 12.69 -6.36 0.88
N GLN A 106 11.43 -6.52 1.31
CA GLN A 106 10.29 -6.75 0.41
C GLN A 106 10.03 -5.56 -0.50
N LEU A 107 10.11 -4.34 0.05
CA LEU A 107 9.98 -3.11 -0.73
C LEU A 107 11.06 -3.02 -1.80
N ALA A 108 12.33 -3.27 -1.44
CA ALA A 108 13.44 -3.28 -2.39
C ALA A 108 13.22 -4.30 -3.53
N ALA A 109 12.77 -5.51 -3.20
CA ALA A 109 12.45 -6.54 -4.18
C ALA A 109 11.30 -6.12 -5.13
N ALA A 110 10.24 -5.53 -4.57
CA ALA A 110 9.09 -5.02 -5.34
C ALA A 110 9.50 -3.88 -6.28
N LEU A 111 10.30 -2.93 -5.80
CA LEU A 111 10.85 -1.83 -6.62
C LEU A 111 11.74 -2.37 -7.75
N GLY A 112 12.57 -3.38 -7.46
CA GLY A 112 13.37 -4.08 -8.47
C GLY A 112 12.51 -4.72 -9.56
N ARG A 113 11.43 -5.40 -9.19
CA ARG A 113 10.46 -5.98 -10.14
C ARG A 113 9.78 -4.89 -10.98
N LEU A 114 9.34 -3.81 -10.36
CA LEU A 114 8.71 -2.68 -11.06
C LEU A 114 9.66 -2.05 -12.10
N SER A 115 10.93 -1.85 -11.73
CA SER A 115 11.95 -1.33 -12.63
C SER A 115 12.16 -2.21 -13.87
N ARG A 116 12.26 -3.54 -13.67
CA ARG A 116 12.38 -4.53 -14.76
C ARG A 116 11.17 -4.48 -15.69
N LEU A 117 9.96 -4.48 -15.15
CA LEU A 117 8.73 -4.41 -15.93
C LEU A 117 8.64 -3.12 -16.76
N ARG A 118 9.03 -1.98 -16.17
CA ARG A 118 9.10 -0.70 -16.90
C ARG A 118 10.10 -0.74 -18.06
N ARG A 119 11.26 -1.38 -17.86
CA ARG A 119 12.26 -1.56 -18.93
C ARG A 119 11.73 -2.46 -20.05
N HIS A 120 11.15 -3.61 -19.71
CA HIS A 120 10.54 -4.51 -20.70
C HIS A 120 9.43 -3.82 -21.49
N LYS A 121 8.55 -3.05 -20.81
CA LYS A 121 7.51 -2.29 -21.48
C LYS A 121 8.07 -1.29 -22.51
N ARG A 122 9.14 -0.56 -22.18
CA ARG A 122 9.79 0.37 -23.12
C ARG A 122 10.39 -0.38 -24.31
N PHE A 123 11.14 -1.44 -24.05
CA PHE A 123 11.73 -2.28 -25.10
C PHE A 123 10.68 -2.82 -26.08
N LEU A 124 9.56 -3.36 -25.57
CA LEU A 124 8.48 -3.88 -26.42
C LEU A 124 7.82 -2.78 -27.25
N LYS A 125 7.66 -1.57 -26.69
CA LYS A 125 7.14 -0.42 -27.45
C LYS A 125 8.07 -0.01 -28.57
N GLU A 126 9.37 0.10 -28.29
CA GLU A 126 10.40 0.46 -29.28
C GLU A 126 10.45 -0.60 -30.38
N ARG A 127 10.54 -1.88 -30.01
CA ARG A 127 10.53 -3.00 -30.96
C ARG A 127 9.25 -3.04 -31.80
N GLY A 128 8.09 -2.79 -31.20
CA GLY A 128 6.81 -2.72 -31.92
C GLY A 128 6.79 -1.58 -32.95
N ALA A 129 7.28 -0.40 -32.57
CA ALA A 129 7.37 0.74 -33.48
C ALA A 129 8.34 0.47 -34.66
N ASP A 130 9.46 -0.21 -34.40
CA ASP A 130 10.41 -0.59 -35.44
C ASP A 130 9.84 -1.62 -36.42
N LEU A 131 9.09 -2.61 -35.91
CA LEU A 131 8.41 -3.59 -36.76
C LEU A 131 7.35 -2.93 -37.65
N ILE A 132 6.56 -2.01 -37.10
CA ILE A 132 5.58 -1.23 -37.87
C ILE A 132 6.30 -0.43 -38.97
N ARG A 133 7.38 0.28 -38.62
CA ARG A 133 8.14 1.09 -39.57
C ARG A 133 8.67 0.26 -40.75
N ARG A 134 9.28 -0.88 -40.46
CA ARG A 134 9.81 -1.79 -41.51
C ARG A 134 8.69 -2.40 -42.35
N GLY A 135 7.57 -2.77 -41.72
CA GLY A 135 6.40 -3.28 -42.42
C GLY A 135 5.77 -2.25 -43.36
N MET A 136 5.70 -0.97 -42.96
CA MET A 136 5.25 0.10 -43.84
C MET A 136 6.21 0.32 -45.01
N GLN A 137 7.53 0.32 -44.76
CA GLN A 137 8.53 0.42 -45.84
C GLN A 137 8.39 -0.70 -46.86
N SER A 138 8.20 -1.96 -46.44
CA SER A 138 8.00 -3.06 -47.39
C SER A 138 6.70 -2.93 -48.18
N VAL A 139 5.64 -2.40 -47.58
CA VAL A 139 4.37 -2.15 -48.29
C VAL A 139 4.54 -1.02 -49.31
N ASP A 140 5.17 0.08 -48.94
CA ASP A 140 5.47 1.21 -49.83
C ASP A 140 6.32 0.76 -51.04
N GLU A 141 7.27 -0.16 -50.81
CA GLU A 141 8.09 -0.79 -51.86
C GLU A 141 7.24 -1.62 -52.82
N TRP A 142 6.37 -2.51 -52.32
CA TRP A 142 5.48 -3.31 -53.15
C TRP A 142 4.48 -2.47 -53.96
N GLU A 143 3.88 -1.44 -53.34
CA GLU A 143 2.98 -0.52 -54.04
C GLU A 143 3.70 0.28 -55.13
N ALA A 144 4.99 0.58 -54.95
CA ALA A 144 5.80 1.24 -55.97
C ALA A 144 6.13 0.31 -57.14
N GLU A 145 6.44 -0.95 -56.86
CA GLU A 145 6.65 -1.99 -57.87
C GLU A 145 5.37 -2.25 -58.67
N GLU A 146 4.23 -2.40 -58.01
CA GLU A 146 2.92 -2.58 -58.65
C GLU A 146 2.59 -1.41 -59.58
N ARG A 147 2.71 -0.17 -59.11
CA ARG A 147 2.51 1.03 -59.96
C ARG A 147 3.47 1.09 -61.15
N ALA A 148 4.71 0.63 -60.99
CA ALA A 148 5.67 0.59 -62.09
C ALA A 148 5.31 -0.46 -63.14
N LEU A 149 4.83 -1.63 -62.70
CA LEU A 149 4.33 -2.69 -63.58
C LEU A 149 3.07 -2.24 -64.32
N GLU A 150 2.08 -1.67 -63.64
CA GLU A 150 0.86 -1.12 -64.28
C GLU A 150 1.19 -0.07 -65.34
N ALA A 151 2.16 0.80 -65.07
CA ALA A 151 2.63 1.79 -66.04
C ALA A 151 3.33 1.15 -67.24
N GLN A 152 4.10 0.08 -67.03
CA GLN A 152 4.72 -0.69 -68.11
C GLN A 152 3.67 -1.43 -68.94
N GLU A 153 2.70 -2.10 -68.31
CA GLU A 153 1.59 -2.77 -68.97
C GLU A 153 0.77 -1.80 -69.80
N SER A 154 0.46 -0.62 -69.26
CA SER A 154 -0.26 0.43 -69.98
C SER A 154 0.48 0.90 -71.22
N ARG A 155 1.81 1.08 -71.14
CA ARG A 155 2.66 1.41 -72.30
C ARG A 155 2.66 0.28 -73.33
N VAL A 156 2.80 -0.96 -72.90
CA VAL A 156 2.77 -2.14 -73.79
C VAL A 156 1.42 -2.24 -74.48
N MET A 157 0.30 -2.04 -73.77
CA MET A 157 -1.04 -2.03 -74.36
C MET A 157 -1.22 -0.89 -75.37
N GLU A 158 -0.70 0.31 -75.08
CA GLU A 158 -0.70 1.43 -76.01
C GLU A 158 0.10 1.11 -77.29
N ASP A 159 1.31 0.57 -77.14
CA ASP A 159 2.16 0.14 -78.26
C ASP A 159 1.48 -0.95 -79.11
N LEU A 160 0.88 -1.97 -78.48
CA LEU A 160 0.13 -3.02 -79.19
C LEU A 160 -1.08 -2.44 -79.95
N SER A 161 -1.80 -1.50 -79.35
CA SER A 161 -2.94 -0.83 -79.98
C SER A 161 -2.49 -0.01 -81.20
N LEU A 162 -1.37 0.71 -81.09
CA LEU A 162 -0.75 1.46 -82.18
C LEU A 162 -0.30 0.55 -83.34
N TRP A 163 0.16 -0.68 -83.04
CA TRP A 163 0.58 -1.65 -84.04
C TRP A 163 -0.60 -2.41 -84.69
N GLY A 164 -1.84 -2.08 -84.33
CA GLY A 164 -3.04 -2.65 -84.94
C GLY A 164 -3.42 -4.02 -84.40
N ALA A 165 -2.86 -4.46 -83.27
CA ALA A 165 -3.31 -5.65 -82.57
C ALA A 165 -4.61 -5.35 -81.83
N GLN A 166 -5.75 -5.48 -82.51
CA GLN A 166 -7.07 -5.38 -81.88
C GLN A 166 -7.47 -6.68 -81.16
N ASN A 167 -8.22 -6.51 -80.08
CA ASN A 167 -8.53 -7.46 -79.01
C ASN A 167 -9.41 -8.65 -79.44
N GLU A 168 -8.86 -9.61 -80.20
CA GLU A 168 -9.58 -10.86 -80.50
C GLU A 168 -8.64 -12.07 -80.55
N SER A 169 -7.82 -12.23 -79.50
CA SER A 169 -7.17 -13.52 -79.24
C SER A 169 -8.13 -14.40 -78.45
N ASP A 170 -8.83 -15.31 -79.14
CA ASP A 170 -9.66 -16.35 -78.53
C ASP A 170 -8.77 -17.42 -77.87
N TRP A 171 -8.23 -17.11 -76.69
CA TRP A 171 -7.32 -17.98 -75.94
C TRP A 171 -7.82 -19.42 -75.72
N PRO A 172 -9.13 -19.69 -75.49
CA PRO A 172 -9.67 -21.04 -75.45
C PRO A 172 -9.44 -21.87 -76.73
N SER A 173 -9.36 -21.24 -77.90
CA SER A 173 -9.12 -21.93 -79.18
C SER A 173 -7.67 -22.37 -79.39
N LEU A 174 -6.72 -21.78 -78.64
CA LEU A 174 -5.29 -22.10 -78.70
C LEU A 174 -4.90 -23.32 -77.85
N GLY A 175 -5.89 -24.04 -77.31
CA GLY A 175 -5.67 -25.32 -76.61
C GLY A 175 -5.02 -25.20 -75.23
N THR A 176 -4.96 -24.00 -74.64
CA THR A 176 -4.47 -23.77 -73.28
C THR A 176 -5.54 -24.07 -72.23
N GLY A 177 -6.30 -25.14 -72.42
CA GLY A 177 -7.06 -25.75 -71.33
C GLY A 177 -6.06 -26.22 -70.30
N PHE A 178 -6.18 -25.73 -69.06
CA PHE A 178 -5.40 -26.17 -67.90
C PHE A 178 -5.38 -27.70 -67.88
N VAL A 179 -4.22 -28.29 -68.19
CA VAL A 179 -4.02 -29.72 -68.02
C VAL A 179 -4.08 -29.96 -66.52
N ASP A 180 -5.18 -30.56 -66.06
CA ASP A 180 -5.34 -31.07 -64.71
C ASP A 180 -4.26 -32.14 -64.49
N LEU A 181 -3.08 -31.70 -64.03
CA LEU A 181 -2.04 -32.57 -63.52
C LEU A 181 -2.56 -33.13 -62.21
N GLY A 182 -3.40 -34.15 -62.33
CA GLY A 182 -4.12 -34.79 -61.24
C GLY A 182 -3.19 -35.03 -60.06
N ILE A 183 -3.34 -34.20 -59.04
CA ILE A 183 -2.76 -34.47 -57.73
C ILE A 183 -3.60 -35.62 -57.16
N PRO A 184 -3.04 -36.82 -56.95
CA PRO A 184 -3.81 -37.91 -56.36
C PRO A 184 -4.22 -37.51 -54.94
N PRO A 185 -5.45 -37.86 -54.51
CA PRO A 185 -5.93 -37.50 -53.18
C PRO A 185 -5.05 -38.17 -52.13
N ASN A 186 -4.49 -37.35 -51.23
CA ASN A 186 -3.76 -37.83 -50.06
C ASN A 186 -4.74 -38.58 -49.14
N VAL A 187 -4.69 -39.91 -49.21
CA VAL A 187 -5.44 -40.80 -48.34
C VAL A 187 -4.87 -40.68 -46.93
N GLY A 188 -5.65 -40.07 -46.04
CA GLY A 188 -5.32 -39.94 -44.63
C GLY A 188 -5.21 -41.27 -43.89
N SER A 189 -4.19 -41.39 -43.06
CA SER A 189 -4.06 -42.31 -41.93
C SER A 189 -2.75 -41.94 -41.22
N SER A 190 -2.59 -41.79 -39.91
CA SER A 190 -3.41 -42.06 -38.75
C SER A 190 -2.78 -41.30 -37.57
N GLY A 191 -3.58 -41.03 -36.54
CA GLY A 191 -3.09 -40.46 -35.29
C GLY A 191 -2.07 -41.32 -34.57
N ALA A 192 -1.25 -40.68 -33.76
CA ALA A 192 -0.53 -41.27 -32.64
C ALA A 192 -0.30 -40.19 -31.59
N SER A 193 -1.00 -40.38 -30.46
CA SER A 193 -0.64 -40.07 -29.06
C SER A 193 0.00 -38.74 -28.69
#